data_AF-A0A8T1VQX4-F1
#
_entry.id   AF-A0A8T1VQX4-F1
#
_cell.length_a   1.000
_cell.length_b   1.000
_cell.length_c   1.000
_cell.angle_alpha   90.00
_cell.angle_beta   90.00
_cell.angle_gamma   90.00
#
_symmetry.space_group_name_H-M   'P 1'
#
loop_
_entity.id
_entity.type
_entity.pdbx_description
1 polymer ?
#
loop_
_entity_poly.entity_id
_entity_poly.type
_entity_poly.pdbx_seq_one_letter_code
_entity_poly.pdbx_strand_id
1 'polypeptide(L)'
;MLSTLHPRSATTSLLLAGFLTSVALARVTDRTLFLSTYSDDFACSNIVYARIDNDICTDTSVCAILNDTDGSFHDTEMTACILDREAFLKSAFKGAPYLTVELYPDECLGKSYNTRSFIADGNCHPYAHNHFKVIQANGTTSVWSAQSGCESDDWYEEWSVDSVAELNTEACVSDGARTWRSYFVAGTTNTEDSTSNPPTTTAATPTTVTSSPTATVAPSTAIPSTLPSSLATSRSTVASTAALLVAMALSAAMIP
;
A
#
# COMPACT_ATOMS: atom_id res chain seq x y z
N MET A 1 -62.37 42.61 61.83
CA MET A 1 -61.26 42.35 62.78
C MET A 1 -59.94 42.55 62.03
N LEU A 2 -59.09 43.44 62.56
CA LEU A 2 -57.65 43.70 62.34
C LEU A 2 -57.05 43.38 60.95
N SER A 3 -56.60 44.37 60.16
CA SER A 3 -55.40 45.22 60.30
C SER A 3 -54.10 44.61 59.72
N THR A 4 -53.65 45.24 58.63
CA THR A 4 -52.28 45.70 58.31
C THR A 4 -51.08 44.75 58.41
N LEU A 5 -50.23 44.73 57.37
CA LEU A 5 -48.84 45.27 57.40
C LEU A 5 -48.05 44.89 56.11
N HIS A 6 -47.43 45.88 55.48
CA HIS A 6 -46.21 45.71 54.67
C HIS A 6 -44.99 45.70 55.63
N PRO A 7 -43.87 45.03 55.27
CA PRO A 7 -42.72 45.80 54.76
C PRO A 7 -41.85 45.09 53.70
N ARG A 8 -41.04 45.92 53.02
CA ARG A 8 -39.90 45.63 52.13
C ARG A 8 -38.86 44.69 52.77
N SER A 9 -38.15 43.86 51.98
CA SER A 9 -36.70 44.02 51.73
C SER A 9 -36.08 42.89 50.87
N ALA A 10 -35.12 43.31 50.03
CA ALA A 10 -33.84 42.68 49.67
C ALA A 10 -33.78 41.32 48.92
N THR A 11 -33.44 41.45 47.63
CA THR A 11 -32.32 40.80 46.92
C THR A 11 -31.98 39.34 47.24
N THR A 12 -32.15 38.46 46.25
CA THR A 12 -31.04 37.60 45.80
C THR A 12 -31.26 37.21 44.33
N SER A 13 -30.46 37.78 43.42
CA SER A 13 -30.23 37.19 42.10
C SER A 13 -29.61 35.82 42.32
N LEU A 14 -30.32 34.76 41.94
CA LEU A 14 -29.70 33.47 41.67
C LEU A 14 -29.78 33.25 40.16
N LEU A 15 -28.66 33.57 39.49
CA LEU A 15 -28.36 33.12 38.14
C LEU A 15 -28.42 31.59 38.14
N LEU A 16 -29.51 31.00 37.65
CA LEU A 16 -29.50 29.62 37.20
C LEU A 16 -28.72 29.56 35.87
N ALA A 17 -27.39 29.59 35.97
CA ALA A 17 -26.51 29.07 34.92
C ALA A 17 -26.50 27.54 35.04
N GLY A 18 -27.60 26.91 34.66
CA GLY A 18 -27.71 25.46 34.54
C GLY A 18 -27.10 25.02 33.22
N PHE A 19 -25.85 24.57 33.28
CA PHE A 19 -25.07 23.98 32.20
C PHE A 19 -25.91 23.04 31.33
N LEU A 20 -26.21 23.46 30.10
CA LEU A 20 -26.44 22.51 29.02
C LEU A 20 -25.09 21.85 28.76
N THR A 21 -24.85 20.69 29.37
CA THR A 21 -23.82 19.76 28.88
C THR A 21 -24.29 19.29 27.52
N SER A 22 -23.94 20.06 26.50
CA SER A 22 -23.87 19.61 25.12
C SER A 22 -22.88 18.46 25.10
N VAL A 23 -23.37 17.24 25.32
CA VAL A 23 -22.64 16.06 24.84
C VAL A 23 -22.71 16.17 23.33
N ALA A 24 -21.73 16.85 22.76
CA ALA A 24 -21.41 16.69 21.36
C ALA A 24 -21.03 15.22 21.22
N LEU A 25 -22.00 14.38 20.84
CA LEU A 25 -21.67 13.22 20.05
C LEU A 25 -20.97 13.80 18.82
N ALA A 26 -19.65 13.80 18.83
CA ALA A 26 -18.89 13.83 17.62
C ALA A 26 -19.41 12.65 16.81
N ARG A 27 -20.30 12.94 15.85
CA ARG A 27 -20.63 11.98 14.82
C ARG A 27 -19.29 11.76 14.12
N VAL A 28 -18.65 10.63 14.37
CA VAL A 28 -17.62 10.11 13.46
C VAL A 28 -18.34 9.94 12.13
N THR A 29 -18.30 10.99 11.32
CA THR A 29 -19.00 11.08 10.03
C THR A 29 -18.05 10.77 8.88
N ASP A 30 -16.77 10.63 9.19
CA ASP A 30 -15.78 10.14 8.24
C ASP A 30 -15.77 8.61 8.35
N ARG A 31 -16.44 7.96 7.40
CA ARG A 31 -16.33 6.50 7.26
C ARG A 31 -14.88 6.20 6.88
N THR A 32 -14.14 5.63 7.81
CA THR A 32 -12.83 5.03 7.54
C THR A 32 -13.02 3.82 6.63
N LEU A 33 -12.18 3.71 5.61
CA LEU A 33 -12.08 2.55 4.74
C LEU A 33 -11.07 1.58 5.33
N PHE A 34 -11.36 0.28 5.25
CA PHE A 34 -10.39 -0.74 5.62
C PHE A 34 -9.36 -0.89 4.50
N LEU A 35 -8.09 -0.86 4.87
CA LEU A 35 -6.94 -1.00 3.98
C LEU A 35 -6.15 -2.25 4.37
N SER A 36 -5.76 -3.05 3.37
CA SER A 36 -4.69 -4.04 3.44
C SER A 36 -3.70 -3.76 2.32
N THR A 37 -2.41 -3.73 2.61
CA THR A 37 -1.35 -3.48 1.61
C THR A 37 -0.28 -4.54 1.68
N TYR A 38 0.31 -4.86 0.53
CA TYR A 38 1.51 -5.69 0.47
C TYR A 38 2.73 -4.85 0.06
N SER A 39 3.86 -5.13 0.70
CA SER A 39 5.15 -4.49 0.40
C SER A 39 6.21 -5.55 0.10
N ASP A 40 7.14 -5.21 -0.78
CA ASP A 40 8.28 -6.06 -1.16
C ASP A 40 9.48 -5.89 -0.19
N ASP A 41 9.27 -5.22 0.94
CA ASP A 41 10.25 -4.96 1.98
C ASP A 41 9.76 -5.38 3.37
N PHE A 42 10.69 -5.67 4.28
CA PHE A 42 10.39 -6.09 5.66
C PHE A 42 9.78 -4.99 6.55
N ALA A 43 9.74 -3.73 6.10
CA ALA A 43 9.31 -2.59 6.91
C ALA A 43 7.93 -2.04 6.54
N CYS A 44 7.17 -2.72 5.68
CA CYS A 44 5.89 -2.25 5.15
C CYS A 44 5.97 -0.83 4.54
N SER A 45 7.10 -0.50 3.92
CA SER A 45 7.42 0.87 3.50
C SER A 45 7.46 1.03 1.98
N ASN A 46 7.64 -0.07 1.26
CA ASN A 46 7.61 -0.13 -0.18
C ASN A 46 6.36 -0.88 -0.66
N ILE A 47 5.22 -0.22 -0.46
CA ILE A 47 3.91 -0.76 -0.82
C ILE A 47 3.83 -0.89 -2.34
N VAL A 48 3.49 -2.08 -2.80
CA VAL A 48 3.37 -2.45 -4.23
C VAL A 48 1.93 -2.78 -4.60
N TYR A 49 1.12 -3.16 -3.61
CA TYR A 49 -0.30 -3.46 -3.77
C TYR A 49 -1.12 -2.86 -2.64
N ALA A 50 -2.33 -2.41 -2.94
CA ALA A 50 -3.30 -1.97 -1.95
C ALA A 50 -4.71 -2.52 -2.25
N ARG A 51 -5.31 -3.17 -1.26
CA ARG A 51 -6.71 -3.55 -1.20
C ARG A 51 -7.45 -2.62 -0.26
N ILE A 52 -8.51 -1.99 -0.74
CA ILE A 52 -9.35 -1.08 0.04
C ILE A 52 -10.78 -1.60 0.01
N ASP A 53 -11.30 -2.00 1.16
CA ASP A 53 -12.66 -2.46 1.33
C ASP A 53 -13.54 -1.33 1.87
N ASN A 54 -14.78 -1.26 1.38
CA ASN A 54 -15.79 -0.30 1.85
C ASN A 54 -16.46 -0.77 3.18
N ASP A 55 -15.66 -1.34 4.08
CA ASP A 55 -16.08 -1.86 5.37
C ASP A 55 -15.68 -0.93 6.52
N ILE A 56 -16.31 -1.10 7.68
CA ILE A 56 -16.00 -0.33 8.88
C ILE A 56 -14.64 -0.77 9.41
N CYS A 57 -13.69 0.15 9.38
CA CYS A 57 -12.39 -0.09 9.96
C CYS A 57 -12.41 0.18 11.49
N THR A 58 -11.93 -0.79 12.29
CA THR A 58 -12.04 -0.79 13.77
C THR A 58 -10.70 -0.74 14.51
N ASP A 59 -9.63 -0.36 13.81
CA ASP A 59 -8.25 -0.12 14.29
C ASP A 59 -7.51 -1.30 14.96
N THR A 60 -6.46 -1.77 14.28
CA THR A 60 -5.06 -1.58 14.71
C THR A 60 -4.18 -1.74 13.47
N SER A 61 -3.29 -0.78 13.19
CA SER A 61 -2.31 -0.98 12.13
C SER A 61 -1.25 -1.97 12.56
N VAL A 62 -1.17 -3.09 11.85
CA VAL A 62 -0.19 -4.14 12.10
C VAL A 62 0.59 -4.34 10.82
N CYS A 63 1.92 -4.25 10.90
CA CYS A 63 2.82 -4.73 9.87
C CYS A 63 3.21 -6.17 10.22
N ALA A 64 2.84 -7.12 9.38
CA ALA A 64 3.13 -8.53 9.52
C ALA A 64 4.12 -8.97 8.44
N ILE A 65 5.16 -9.70 8.84
CA ILE A 65 6.08 -10.35 7.88
C ILE A 65 5.50 -11.71 7.56
N LEU A 66 5.27 -11.96 6.28
CA LEU A 66 4.83 -13.25 5.76
C LEU A 66 6.01 -13.91 5.05
N ASN A 67 6.32 -15.13 5.48
CA ASN A 67 7.38 -15.93 4.91
C ASN A 67 6.78 -17.12 4.17
N ASP A 68 7.47 -17.57 3.15
CA ASP A 68 7.19 -18.82 2.46
C ASP A 68 7.40 -20.03 3.37
N THR A 69 6.95 -21.19 2.89
CA THR A 69 7.07 -22.46 3.64
C THR A 69 8.52 -22.84 3.92
N ASP A 70 9.47 -22.40 3.08
CA ASP A 70 10.91 -22.61 3.26
C ASP A 70 11.57 -21.57 4.18
N GLY A 71 10.80 -20.61 4.70
CA GLY A 71 11.26 -19.53 5.56
C GLY A 71 11.88 -18.34 4.82
N SER A 72 11.89 -18.35 3.49
CA SER A 72 12.27 -17.19 2.69
C SER A 72 11.20 -16.09 2.81
N PHE A 73 11.61 -14.85 2.58
CA PHE A 73 10.70 -13.71 2.64
C PHE A 73 9.75 -13.75 1.44
N HIS A 74 8.46 -13.69 1.73
CA HIS A 74 7.42 -13.66 0.71
C HIS A 74 6.91 -12.23 0.53
N ASP A 75 6.33 -11.64 1.58
CA ASP A 75 5.93 -10.24 1.60
C ASP A 75 5.75 -9.68 3.02
N THR A 76 5.41 -8.40 3.11
CA THR A 76 4.79 -7.87 4.33
C THR A 76 3.38 -7.38 4.07
N GLU A 77 2.48 -7.65 5.01
CA GLU A 77 1.11 -7.14 4.99
C GLU A 77 0.95 -6.04 6.06
N MET A 78 0.43 -4.88 5.66
CA MET A 78 -0.03 -3.85 6.59
C MET A 78 -1.54 -3.68 6.47
N THR A 79 -2.24 -3.72 7.60
CA THR A 79 -3.65 -3.30 7.68
C THR A 79 -3.76 -1.91 8.29
N ALA A 80 -4.73 -1.10 7.87
CA ALA A 80 -4.96 0.23 8.45
C ALA A 80 -6.36 0.76 8.14
N CYS A 81 -6.68 1.92 8.72
CA CYS A 81 -7.85 2.72 8.38
C CYS A 81 -7.43 3.95 7.59
N ILE A 82 -8.09 4.21 6.45
CA ILE A 82 -7.83 5.42 5.65
C ILE A 82 -9.10 6.23 5.44
N LEU A 83 -8.93 7.53 5.20
CA LEU A 83 -10.05 8.45 4.92
C LEU A 83 -10.17 8.78 3.43
N ASP A 84 -9.04 8.80 2.73
CA ASP A 84 -8.96 9.19 1.33
C ASP A 84 -8.07 8.18 0.60
N ARG A 85 -8.71 7.46 -0.34
CA ARG A 85 -8.05 6.46 -1.17
C ARG A 85 -7.02 7.09 -2.09
N GLU A 86 -7.35 8.17 -2.79
CA GLU A 86 -6.47 8.74 -3.81
C GLU A 86 -5.23 9.35 -3.15
N ALA A 87 -5.43 10.09 -2.05
CA ALA A 87 -4.34 10.64 -1.26
C ALA A 87 -3.43 9.53 -0.71
N PHE A 88 -4.01 8.43 -0.22
CA PHE A 88 -3.26 7.28 0.24
C PHE A 88 -2.42 6.65 -0.88
N LEU A 89 -3.04 6.26 -2.00
CA LEU A 89 -2.35 5.57 -3.10
C LEU A 89 -1.22 6.41 -3.70
N LYS A 90 -1.45 7.71 -3.86
CA LYS A 90 -0.42 8.65 -4.34
C LYS A 90 0.81 8.68 -3.43
N SER A 91 0.59 8.67 -2.11
CA SER A 91 1.67 8.62 -1.12
C SER A 91 2.35 7.26 -1.07
N ALA A 92 1.56 6.18 -1.06
CA ALA A 92 2.05 4.80 -0.91
C ALA A 92 2.94 4.39 -2.08
N PHE A 93 2.52 4.70 -3.32
CA PHE A 93 3.28 4.38 -4.52
C PHE A 93 4.33 5.42 -4.89
N LYS A 94 4.54 6.45 -4.07
CA LYS A 94 5.63 7.45 -4.23
C LYS A 94 5.67 8.07 -5.64
N GLY A 95 4.50 8.26 -6.26
CA GLY A 95 4.37 8.81 -7.62
C GLY A 95 4.66 7.83 -8.77
N ALA A 96 4.91 6.55 -8.48
CA ALA A 96 4.98 5.50 -9.50
C ALA A 96 3.63 5.32 -10.21
N PRO A 97 3.62 4.88 -11.49
CA PRO A 97 2.38 4.51 -12.17
C PRO A 97 1.69 3.35 -11.46
N TYR A 98 0.36 3.32 -11.48
CA TYR A 98 -0.42 2.22 -10.94
C TYR A 98 -1.75 2.02 -11.67
N LEU A 99 -2.22 0.78 -11.66
CA LEU A 99 -3.54 0.38 -12.13
C LEU A 99 -4.46 0.14 -10.93
N THR A 100 -5.63 0.73 -10.93
CA THR A 100 -6.69 0.49 -9.95
C THR A 100 -7.87 -0.22 -10.61
N VAL A 101 -8.32 -1.30 -9.99
CA VAL A 101 -9.53 -2.06 -10.32
C VAL A 101 -10.54 -1.88 -9.20
N GLU A 102 -11.69 -1.31 -9.51
CA GLU A 102 -12.81 -1.15 -8.58
C GLU A 102 -13.87 -2.22 -8.85
N LEU A 103 -14.14 -3.10 -7.90
CA LEU A 103 -15.13 -4.16 -8.03
C LEU A 103 -16.49 -3.72 -7.49
N TYR A 104 -17.53 -4.07 -8.24
CA TYR A 104 -18.91 -3.73 -7.96
C TYR A 104 -19.78 -4.98 -7.89
N PRO A 105 -20.86 -4.95 -7.09
CA PRO A 105 -21.76 -6.10 -6.99
C PRO A 105 -22.48 -6.33 -8.33
N ASP A 106 -23.02 -5.27 -8.95
CA ASP A 106 -23.74 -5.32 -10.23
C ASP A 106 -23.56 -4.02 -11.02
N GLU A 107 -23.41 -4.14 -12.35
CA GLU A 107 -23.42 -3.07 -13.37
C GLU A 107 -22.66 -1.77 -13.03
N CYS A 108 -21.65 -1.85 -12.16
CA CYS A 108 -20.94 -0.69 -11.62
C CYS A 108 -21.84 0.40 -11.04
N LEU A 109 -22.98 -0.01 -10.46
CA LEU A 109 -23.93 0.89 -9.82
C LEU A 109 -23.58 1.07 -8.34
N GLY A 110 -23.63 2.32 -7.89
CA GLY A 110 -23.38 2.67 -6.49
C GLY A 110 -21.89 2.72 -6.16
N LYS A 111 -21.50 2.17 -5.00
CA LYS A 111 -20.11 2.17 -4.53
C LYS A 111 -19.47 0.81 -4.79
N SER A 112 -18.20 0.81 -5.22
CA SER A 112 -17.40 -0.41 -5.28
C SER A 112 -17.33 -1.06 -3.90
N TYR A 113 -17.46 -2.37 -3.76
CA TYR A 113 -17.29 -3.01 -2.45
C TYR A 113 -15.79 -3.22 -2.12
N ASN A 114 -14.96 -3.31 -3.15
CA ASN A 114 -13.54 -3.57 -3.06
C ASN A 114 -12.78 -2.77 -4.14
N THR A 115 -11.66 -2.19 -3.79
CA THR A 115 -10.72 -1.58 -4.74
C THR A 115 -9.37 -2.25 -4.60
N ARG A 116 -8.75 -2.63 -5.72
CA ARG A 116 -7.41 -3.21 -5.77
C ARG A 116 -6.52 -2.32 -6.61
N SER A 117 -5.39 -1.92 -6.08
CA SER A 117 -4.42 -1.08 -6.80
C SER A 117 -3.08 -1.77 -6.85
N PHE A 118 -2.51 -1.82 -8.05
CA PHE A 118 -1.31 -2.55 -8.42
C PHE A 118 -0.29 -1.54 -8.95
N ILE A 119 0.92 -1.51 -8.40
CA ILE A 119 2.00 -0.75 -9.02
C ILE A 119 2.24 -1.24 -10.45
N ALA A 120 2.44 -0.33 -11.38
CA ALA A 120 2.51 -0.62 -12.80
C ALA A 120 3.85 -0.21 -13.41
N ASP A 121 4.94 -0.62 -12.75
CA ASP A 121 6.32 -0.40 -13.17
C ASP A 121 6.84 -1.48 -14.14
N GLY A 122 6.01 -2.48 -14.46
CA GLY A 122 6.34 -3.61 -15.33
C GLY A 122 7.14 -4.72 -14.65
N ASN A 123 7.53 -4.54 -13.38
CA ASN A 123 8.24 -5.55 -12.61
C ASN A 123 7.25 -6.51 -11.94
N CYS A 124 7.80 -7.61 -11.43
CA CYS A 124 7.05 -8.55 -10.62
C CYS A 124 7.11 -8.15 -9.15
N HIS A 125 5.96 -8.24 -8.47
CA HIS A 125 5.77 -7.86 -7.08
C HIS A 125 4.93 -8.90 -6.34
N PRO A 126 5.14 -9.09 -5.03
CA PRO A 126 4.29 -9.99 -4.27
C PRO A 126 2.93 -9.33 -3.95
N TYR A 127 1.89 -10.16 -3.81
CA TYR A 127 0.62 -9.76 -3.19
C TYR A 127 -0.13 -11.00 -2.69
N ALA A 128 -0.52 -11.01 -1.41
CA ALA A 128 -1.21 -12.14 -0.79
C ALA A 128 -0.45 -13.46 -0.98
N HIS A 129 -1.08 -14.53 -1.49
CA HIS A 129 -0.40 -15.80 -1.79
C HIS A 129 0.06 -15.90 -3.26
N ASN A 130 0.26 -14.77 -3.92
CA ASN A 130 0.58 -14.68 -5.34
C ASN A 130 1.65 -13.61 -5.58
N HIS A 131 2.08 -13.53 -6.83
CA HIS A 131 2.88 -12.47 -7.38
C HIS A 131 2.15 -11.89 -8.58
N PHE A 132 2.30 -10.59 -8.84
CA PHE A 132 1.70 -9.92 -9.97
C PHE A 132 2.70 -9.10 -10.78
N LYS A 133 2.33 -8.79 -12.02
CA LYS A 133 2.93 -7.72 -12.83
C LYS A 133 1.84 -7.08 -13.69
N VAL A 134 1.93 -5.77 -13.87
CA VAL A 134 1.05 -5.04 -14.80
C VAL A 134 1.75 -4.90 -16.14
N ILE A 135 1.11 -5.36 -17.21
CA ILE A 135 1.63 -5.30 -18.58
C ILE A 135 0.69 -4.47 -19.44
N GLN A 136 1.27 -3.52 -20.17
CA GLN A 136 0.58 -2.79 -21.23
C GLN A 136 1.12 -3.25 -22.58
N ALA A 137 0.31 -3.95 -23.36
CA ALA A 137 0.70 -4.48 -24.66
C ALA A 137 -0.50 -4.55 -25.61
N ASN A 138 -0.27 -4.26 -26.89
CA ASN A 138 -1.28 -4.38 -27.96
C ASN A 138 -2.60 -3.64 -27.69
N GLY A 139 -2.56 -2.52 -26.97
CA GLY A 139 -3.76 -1.76 -26.61
C GLY A 139 -4.51 -2.30 -25.39
N THR A 140 -3.99 -3.32 -24.70
CA THR A 140 -4.57 -3.89 -23.49
C THR A 140 -3.68 -3.60 -22.29
N THR A 141 -4.31 -3.33 -21.14
CA THR A 141 -3.64 -3.26 -19.84
C THR A 141 -4.12 -4.43 -19.00
N SER A 142 -3.19 -5.29 -18.58
CA SER A 142 -3.49 -6.53 -17.89
C SER A 142 -2.71 -6.68 -16.59
N VAL A 143 -3.34 -7.30 -15.58
CA VAL A 143 -2.67 -7.82 -14.40
C VAL A 143 -2.44 -9.32 -14.61
N TRP A 144 -1.18 -9.70 -14.68
CA TRP A 144 -0.76 -11.10 -14.73
C TRP A 144 -0.38 -11.55 -13.33
N SER A 145 -0.82 -12.74 -12.94
CA SER A 145 -0.59 -13.29 -11.61
C SER A 145 0.00 -14.70 -11.66
N ALA A 146 0.80 -15.06 -10.66
CA ALA A 146 1.39 -16.39 -10.52
C ALA A 146 1.53 -16.77 -9.04
N GLN A 147 1.24 -18.04 -8.71
CA GLN A 147 1.42 -18.58 -7.35
C GLN A 147 2.88 -18.90 -7.05
N SER A 148 3.65 -19.31 -8.05
CA SER A 148 5.00 -19.87 -7.90
C SER A 148 6.13 -18.83 -7.87
N GLY A 149 5.82 -17.55 -7.74
CA GLY A 149 6.83 -16.49 -7.72
C GLY A 149 7.06 -15.79 -9.05
N CYS A 150 7.98 -14.82 -9.04
CA CYS A 150 8.33 -14.00 -10.19
C CYS A 150 8.99 -14.76 -11.35
N GLU A 151 9.66 -15.87 -11.04
CA GLU A 151 10.30 -16.76 -12.00
C GLU A 151 9.33 -17.83 -12.54
N SER A 152 8.03 -17.73 -12.23
CA SER A 152 7.03 -18.68 -12.73
C SER A 152 6.95 -18.63 -14.26
N ASP A 153 6.80 -19.79 -14.88
CA ASP A 153 6.41 -19.92 -16.30
C ASP A 153 4.88 -19.99 -16.46
N ASP A 154 4.14 -20.22 -15.37
CA ASP A 154 2.68 -20.38 -15.34
C ASP A 154 2.03 -19.09 -14.83
N TRP A 155 1.97 -18.10 -15.71
CA TRP A 155 1.25 -16.85 -15.46
C TRP A 155 -0.16 -16.93 -16.04
N TYR A 156 -1.14 -16.46 -15.28
CA TYR A 156 -2.50 -16.28 -15.77
C TYR A 156 -2.91 -14.81 -15.70
N GLU A 157 -3.80 -14.41 -16.61
CA GLU A 157 -4.36 -13.06 -16.61
C GLU A 157 -5.49 -12.97 -15.58
N GLU A 158 -5.31 -12.21 -14.50
CA GLU A 158 -6.33 -12.03 -13.46
C GLU A 158 -7.35 -10.96 -13.86
N TRP A 159 -6.84 -9.90 -14.49
CA TRP A 159 -7.59 -8.72 -14.94
C TRP A 159 -7.06 -8.27 -16.29
N SER A 160 -7.96 -7.86 -17.18
CA SER A 160 -7.64 -7.36 -18.51
C SER A 160 -8.64 -6.28 -18.90
N VAL A 161 -8.17 -5.18 -19.47
CA VAL A 161 -9.03 -4.12 -20.02
C VAL A 161 -8.44 -3.52 -21.28
N ASP A 162 -9.31 -3.13 -22.21
CA ASP A 162 -8.94 -2.32 -23.37
C ASP A 162 -8.50 -0.92 -22.91
N SER A 163 -7.29 -0.53 -23.29
CA SER A 163 -6.65 0.70 -22.82
C SER A 163 -7.29 1.96 -23.41
N VAL A 164 -8.13 1.85 -24.44
CA VAL A 164 -8.78 2.97 -25.12
C VAL A 164 -10.27 3.03 -24.78
N ALA A 165 -10.96 1.89 -24.83
CA ALA A 165 -12.40 1.81 -24.65
C ALA A 165 -12.81 1.70 -23.18
N GLU A 166 -11.98 1.10 -22.32
CA GLU A 166 -12.40 0.70 -20.96
C GLU A 166 -11.60 1.39 -19.85
N LEU A 167 -10.30 1.61 -20.07
CA LEU A 167 -9.43 2.21 -19.07
C LEU A 167 -9.65 3.72 -18.96
N ASN A 168 -9.90 4.22 -17.74
CA ASN A 168 -10.19 5.65 -17.47
C ASN A 168 -11.44 6.21 -18.20
N THR A 169 -12.34 5.37 -18.72
CA THR A 169 -13.52 5.82 -19.49
C THR A 169 -14.84 5.73 -18.71
N GLU A 170 -14.81 5.31 -17.44
CA GLU A 170 -16.00 4.96 -16.63
C GLU A 170 -16.79 3.75 -17.17
N ALA A 171 -16.27 3.07 -18.19
CA ALA A 171 -16.88 1.85 -18.71
C ALA A 171 -16.94 0.77 -17.63
N CYS A 172 -18.09 0.11 -17.57
CA CYS A 172 -18.29 -1.02 -16.68
C CYS A 172 -17.99 -2.32 -17.44
N VAL A 173 -16.96 -3.03 -16.99
CA VAL A 173 -16.48 -4.28 -17.60
C VAL A 173 -16.98 -5.45 -16.75
N SER A 174 -17.32 -6.57 -17.40
CA SER A 174 -17.68 -7.80 -16.70
C SER A 174 -17.19 -9.04 -17.47
N ASP A 175 -16.73 -10.04 -16.72
CA ASP A 175 -16.38 -11.39 -17.22
C ASP A 175 -17.49 -12.43 -16.95
N GLY A 176 -18.67 -11.97 -16.49
CA GLY A 176 -19.78 -12.82 -16.07
C GLY A 176 -19.69 -13.35 -14.64
N ALA A 177 -18.53 -13.26 -13.99
CA ALA A 177 -18.35 -13.58 -12.58
C ALA A 177 -18.13 -12.33 -11.72
N ARG A 178 -17.49 -11.32 -12.29
CA ARG A 178 -17.09 -10.07 -11.63
C ARG A 178 -17.46 -8.90 -12.53
N THR A 179 -17.68 -7.76 -11.89
CA THR A 179 -18.00 -6.50 -12.56
C THR A 179 -17.09 -5.42 -12.00
N TRP A 180 -16.42 -4.66 -12.86
CA TRP A 180 -15.42 -3.69 -12.43
C TRP A 180 -15.27 -2.48 -13.34
N ARG A 181 -14.63 -1.44 -12.79
CA ARG A 181 -14.05 -0.32 -13.52
C ARG A 181 -12.54 -0.31 -13.32
N SER A 182 -11.82 0.18 -14.32
CA SER A 182 -10.36 0.26 -14.26
C SER A 182 -9.86 1.67 -14.53
N TYR A 183 -8.88 2.06 -13.73
CA TYR A 183 -8.24 3.37 -13.80
C TYR A 183 -6.72 3.21 -13.81
N PHE A 184 -6.05 3.89 -14.73
CA PHE A 184 -4.60 3.93 -14.76
C PHE A 184 -4.12 5.33 -14.47
N VAL A 185 -3.32 5.46 -13.41
CA VAL A 185 -2.67 6.71 -13.04
C VAL A 185 -1.24 6.65 -13.54
N ALA A 186 -0.91 7.51 -14.49
CA ALA A 186 0.45 7.64 -14.98
C ALA A 186 1.36 8.17 -13.88
N GLY A 187 2.59 7.66 -13.83
CA GLY A 187 3.57 8.13 -12.86
C GLY A 187 3.93 9.58 -13.12
N THR A 188 4.22 10.32 -12.05
CA THR A 188 4.82 11.64 -12.17
C THR A 188 6.31 11.44 -12.30
N THR A 189 6.89 11.70 -13.48
CA THR A 189 8.33 11.89 -13.55
C THR A 189 8.67 13.08 -12.69
N ASN A 190 9.35 12.85 -11.56
CA ASN A 190 10.09 13.90 -10.89
C ASN A 190 11.17 14.35 -11.87
N THR A 191 10.80 15.28 -12.76
CA THR A 191 11.79 16.09 -13.43
C THR A 191 12.34 16.93 -12.30
N GLU A 192 13.43 16.47 -11.68
CA GLU A 192 14.29 17.35 -10.91
C GLU A 192 14.64 18.49 -11.85
N ASP A 193 13.95 19.61 -11.61
CA ASP A 193 14.09 20.85 -12.32
C ASP A 193 15.55 21.26 -12.16
N SER A 194 16.38 20.86 -13.12
CA SER A 194 17.74 21.35 -13.27
C SER A 194 17.59 22.83 -13.52
N THR A 195 17.62 23.56 -12.42
CA THR A 195 17.48 25.00 -12.33
C THR A 195 18.44 25.58 -13.35
N SER A 196 17.87 26.15 -14.41
CA SER A 196 18.59 26.82 -15.47
C SER A 196 19.37 27.96 -14.81
N ASN A 197 20.69 27.78 -14.65
CA ASN A 197 21.57 28.86 -14.25
C ASN A 197 21.45 29.98 -15.28
N PRO A 198 21.12 31.22 -14.89
CA PRO A 198 21.16 32.35 -15.81
C PRO A 198 22.62 32.60 -16.24
N PRO A 199 22.86 33.11 -17.47
CA PRO A 199 24.19 33.25 -18.03
C PRO A 199 24.95 34.37 -17.30
N THR A 200 25.89 34.02 -16.42
CA THR A 200 26.80 34.97 -15.81
C THR A 200 27.83 35.42 -16.83
N THR A 201 27.76 36.69 -17.20
CA THR A 201 28.68 37.37 -18.12
C THR A 201 30.08 37.43 -17.50
N THR A 202 31.08 37.10 -18.32
CA THR A 202 32.50 37.04 -18.00
C THR A 202 33.07 38.41 -17.58
N ALA A 203 33.85 38.43 -16.50
CA ALA A 203 34.92 39.41 -16.30
C ALA A 203 36.15 38.69 -15.74
N ALA A 204 37.17 38.56 -16.58
CA ALA A 204 38.48 38.00 -16.24
C ALA A 204 39.30 39.01 -15.43
N THR A 205 39.99 38.54 -14.38
CA THR A 205 41.08 39.27 -13.70
C THR A 205 42.00 38.23 -13.02
N PRO A 206 43.34 38.42 -12.99
CA PRO A 206 44.31 37.35 -13.19
C PRO A 206 44.78 36.62 -11.93
N THR A 207 45.38 35.46 -12.21
CA THR A 207 46.06 34.50 -11.33
C THR A 207 47.09 35.12 -10.38
N THR A 208 47.03 34.70 -9.12
CA THR A 208 48.23 34.55 -8.26
C THR A 208 48.19 33.15 -7.64
N VAL A 209 48.98 32.24 -8.20
CA VAL A 209 49.27 30.93 -7.62
C VAL A 209 50.34 31.13 -6.55
N THR A 210 49.99 30.89 -5.29
CA THR A 210 50.96 30.69 -4.22
C THR A 210 50.90 29.22 -3.82
N SER A 211 51.98 28.51 -4.13
CA SER A 211 52.22 27.12 -3.75
C SER A 211 52.91 27.04 -2.40
N SER A 212 52.45 26.15 -1.52
CA SER A 212 53.25 25.52 -0.45
C SER A 212 52.42 24.46 0.31
N PRO A 213 53.03 23.47 0.99
CA PRO A 213 53.48 22.23 0.37
C PRO A 213 52.75 20.98 0.90
N THR A 214 52.89 19.92 0.11
CA THR A 214 52.58 18.52 0.39
C THR A 214 53.06 18.04 1.76
N ALA A 215 52.14 17.49 2.56
CA ALA A 215 52.48 16.60 3.68
C ALA A 215 52.29 15.14 3.24
N THR A 216 53.43 14.47 3.05
CA THR A 216 53.56 13.02 2.84
C THR A 216 53.22 12.29 4.13
N VAL A 217 52.23 11.39 4.11
CA VAL A 217 52.06 10.34 5.13
C VAL A 217 52.14 9.00 4.43
N ALA A 218 53.06 8.17 4.94
CA ALA A 218 53.47 6.89 4.38
C ALA A 218 52.38 5.82 4.43
N PRO A 219 52.40 4.84 3.50
CA PRO A 219 51.58 3.64 3.58
C PRO A 219 52.14 2.68 4.64
N SER A 220 51.29 2.23 5.56
CA SER A 220 51.63 1.12 6.46
C SER A 220 51.34 -0.20 5.76
N THR A 221 52.38 -1.02 5.61
CA THR A 221 52.38 -2.30 4.90
C THR A 221 52.28 -3.48 5.87
N ALA A 222 51.42 -4.45 5.52
CA ALA A 222 51.38 -5.88 5.90
C ALA A 222 51.07 -6.21 7.39
N ILE A 223 50.31 -7.27 7.73
CA ILE A 223 50.47 -8.67 7.32
C ILE A 223 49.10 -9.41 7.24
N PRO A 224 48.92 -10.33 6.27
CA PRO A 224 47.75 -11.22 6.17
C PRO A 224 47.88 -12.44 7.09
N SER A 225 46.81 -12.82 7.78
CA SER A 225 46.71 -14.10 8.49
C SER A 225 45.90 -15.10 7.67
N THR A 226 46.58 -16.16 7.25
CA THR A 226 46.05 -17.35 6.59
C THR A 226 45.56 -18.38 7.60
N LEU A 227 44.32 -18.87 7.40
CA LEU A 227 43.76 -20.25 7.52
C LEU A 227 44.15 -21.19 8.71
N PRO A 228 43.26 -22.08 9.19
CA PRO A 228 42.72 -23.16 8.33
C PRO A 228 41.26 -23.60 8.52
N SER A 229 40.83 -24.37 7.52
CA SER A 229 39.60 -25.14 7.34
C SER A 229 39.22 -26.06 8.51
N SER A 230 37.91 -26.30 8.65
CA SER A 230 37.39 -27.62 8.97
C SER A 230 36.05 -27.86 8.28
N LEU A 231 36.04 -28.84 7.37
CA LEU A 231 34.85 -29.55 6.94
C LEU A 231 34.18 -30.20 8.16
N ALA A 232 32.87 -30.09 8.27
CA ALA A 232 32.05 -31.08 8.96
C ALA A 232 30.72 -31.24 8.22
N THR A 233 30.72 -32.23 7.33
CA THR A 233 29.54 -32.90 6.79
C THR A 233 28.68 -33.41 7.94
N SER A 234 27.39 -33.08 7.98
CA SER A 234 26.42 -33.91 8.69
C SER A 234 25.24 -34.20 7.78
N ARG A 235 25.24 -35.41 7.22
CA ARG A 235 24.05 -36.05 6.68
C ARG A 235 23.15 -36.38 7.86
N SER A 236 21.91 -35.87 7.86
CA SER A 236 20.83 -36.53 8.57
C SER A 236 19.72 -36.84 7.58
N THR A 237 19.71 -38.08 7.13
CA THR A 237 18.57 -38.74 6.52
C THR A 237 17.54 -39.04 7.61
N VAL A 238 16.35 -38.47 7.49
CA VAL A 238 15.14 -39.07 8.06
C VAL A 238 14.19 -39.34 6.91
N ALA A 239 14.18 -40.59 6.47
CA ALA A 239 13.10 -41.15 5.68
C ALA A 239 12.03 -41.65 6.66
N SER A 240 10.77 -41.21 6.51
CA SER A 240 9.61 -42.06 6.83
C SER A 240 8.32 -41.52 6.19
N THR A 241 8.03 -42.07 5.02
CA THR A 241 6.74 -42.62 4.56
C THR A 241 5.40 -41.96 4.96
N ALA A 242 4.72 -41.46 3.91
CA ALA A 242 3.38 -41.84 3.44
C ALA A 242 2.15 -41.66 4.35
N ALA A 243 1.19 -40.85 3.89
CA ALA A 243 -0.15 -41.33 3.52
C ALA A 243 -0.95 -40.22 2.79
N LEU A 244 -1.23 -40.50 1.52
CA LEU A 244 -2.25 -39.88 0.69
C LEU A 244 -3.62 -40.32 1.20
N LEU A 245 -4.57 -39.43 1.46
CA LEU A 245 -5.99 -39.79 1.51
C LEU A 245 -6.88 -38.63 1.03
N VAL A 246 -7.51 -38.91 -0.10
CA VAL A 246 -8.54 -38.18 -0.82
C VAL A 246 -9.83 -38.14 0.00
N ALA A 247 -10.50 -36.99 0.03
CA ALA A 247 -11.95 -36.93 0.22
C ALA A 247 -12.52 -35.68 -0.47
N MET A 248 -12.93 -35.83 -1.74
CA MET A 248 -14.05 -35.08 -2.28
C MET A 248 -15.33 -35.84 -1.95
N ALA A 249 -16.34 -35.15 -1.43
CA ALA A 249 -17.73 -35.53 -1.62
C ALA A 249 -18.62 -34.28 -1.59
N LEU A 250 -19.21 -33.99 -2.76
CA LEU A 250 -20.39 -33.16 -2.95
C LEU A 250 -21.53 -33.59 -2.02
N SER A 251 -22.35 -32.63 -1.58
CA SER A 251 -23.80 -32.82 -1.54
C SER A 251 -24.53 -31.49 -1.64
N ALA A 252 -25.35 -31.41 -2.68
CA ALA A 252 -26.29 -30.35 -2.98
C ALA A 252 -27.43 -30.28 -1.95
N ALA A 253 -27.93 -29.08 -1.70
CA ALA A 253 -29.27 -28.83 -1.16
C ALA A 253 -29.94 -27.85 -2.15
N MET A 254 -30.79 -28.32 -3.07
CA MET A 254 -32.24 -28.48 -2.92
C MET A 254 -32.98 -27.20 -2.49
N ILE A 255 -33.44 -26.51 -3.52
CA ILE A 255 -34.59 -25.60 -3.58
C ILE A 255 -35.88 -26.41 -3.30
N PRO A 256 -36.85 -25.83 -2.58
CA PRO A 256 -38.16 -25.59 -3.18
C PRO A 256 -38.46 -24.10 -3.41
#